data_AF-A0A538PE51-F1
#
_entry.id   AF-A0A538PE51-F1
#
_cell.length_a   1.000
_cell.length_b   1.000
_cell.length_c   1.000
_cell.angle_alpha   90.00
_cell.angle_beta   90.00
_cell.angle_gamma   90.00
#
_symmetry.space_group_name_H-M   'P 1'
#
loop_
_entity.id
_entity.type
_entity.pdbx_description
1 polymer ?
#
loop_
_entity_poly.entity_id
_entity_poly.type
_entity_poly.pdbx_seq_one_letter_code
_entity_poly.pdbx_strand_id
1 'polypeptide(L)' 'MKKVRQVKDWNPWRLAADPESQGRTAVRERHRDRYHLGFCDGHVDSLVHDRLYEESDAARRRWNRDNEP' A
#
# COMPACT_ATOMS: atom_id res chain seq x y z
N MET A 1 24.74 42.54 11.75
CA MET A 1 24.55 41.24 12.43
C MET A 1 23.34 40.55 11.81
N LYS A 2 23.52 39.45 11.05
CA LYS A 2 22.41 38.70 10.44
C LYS A 2 22.00 37.56 11.38
N LYS A 3 20.79 37.60 11.92
CA LYS A 3 20.22 36.50 12.72
C LYS A 3 20.04 35.29 11.83
N VAL A 4 20.79 34.22 12.09
CA VAL A 4 20.59 32.90 11.48
C VAL A 4 19.28 32.34 12.03
N ARG A 5 18.29 32.12 11.16
CA ARG A 5 17.05 31.41 11.51
C ARG A 5 17.41 29.96 11.82
N GLN A 6 17.17 29.55 13.06
CA GLN A 6 17.25 28.15 13.47
C GLN A 6 16.16 27.37 12.73
N VAL A 7 16.56 26.43 11.87
CA VAL A 7 15.64 25.53 11.16
C VAL A 7 15.26 24.43 12.14
N LYS A 8 14.21 24.67 12.94
CA LYS A 8 13.83 23.80 14.06
C LYS A 8 13.18 22.48 13.63
N ASP A 9 12.85 22.32 12.34
CA ASP A 9 12.06 21.20 11.84
C ASP A 9 12.73 20.47 10.64
N TRP A 10 14.06 20.48 10.57
CA TRP A 10 14.77 19.73 9.52
C TRP A 10 14.76 18.23 9.85
N ASN A 11 13.84 17.49 9.24
CA ASN A 11 13.84 16.03 9.21
C ASN A 11 14.25 15.55 7.80
N PRO A 12 15.48 15.08 7.58
CA PRO A 12 15.98 14.69 6.26
C PRO A 12 15.19 13.53 5.64
N TRP A 13 14.46 12.76 6.44
CA TRP A 13 13.66 11.62 6.00
C TRP A 13 12.25 11.98 5.52
N ARG A 14 11.81 13.24 5.67
CA ARG A 14 10.48 13.70 5.21
C ARG A 14 10.42 14.11 3.74
N LEU A 15 11.57 14.31 3.08
CA LEU A 15 11.65 14.78 1.69
C LEU A 15 11.78 13.66 0.66
N ALA A 16 12.21 12.46 1.08
CA ALA A 16 12.01 11.27 0.27
C ALA A 16 10.52 10.95 0.37
N ALA A 17 9.77 11.04 -0.74
CA ALA A 17 8.42 10.50 -0.77
C ALA A 17 8.49 9.08 -0.22
N ASP A 18 7.69 8.79 0.81
CA ASP A 18 7.66 7.49 1.45
C ASP A 18 7.62 6.40 0.35
N PRO A 19 8.60 5.48 0.28
CA PRO A 19 8.62 4.45 -0.73
C PRO A 19 7.27 3.70 -0.85
N GLU A 20 6.56 3.56 0.27
CA GLU A 20 5.21 3.01 0.32
C GLU A 20 4.19 3.87 -0.47
N SER A 21 4.28 5.19 -0.34
CA SER A 21 3.44 6.15 -1.08
C SER A 21 3.70 6.15 -2.60
N GLN A 22 4.97 5.92 -3.00
CA GLN A 22 5.34 5.84 -4.41
C GLN A 22 4.79 4.57 -5.06
N GLY A 23 4.87 3.44 -4.34
CA GLY A 23 4.32 2.17 -4.78
C GLY A 23 2.81 2.23 -5.02
N ARG A 24 2.05 2.78 -4.08
CA ARG A 24 0.59 2.93 -4.25
C ARG A 24 0.24 3.89 -5.39
N THR A 25 0.97 4.99 -5.55
CA THR A 25 0.73 5.94 -6.64
C THR A 25 0.91 5.28 -8.01
N ALA A 26 1.99 4.52 -8.21
CA ALA A 26 2.23 3.78 -9.44
C ALA A 26 1.14 2.72 -9.73
N VAL A 27 0.69 2.00 -8.69
CA VAL A 27 -0.42 1.04 -8.82
C VAL A 27 -1.73 1.76 -9.16
N ARG A 28 -1.99 2.92 -8.57
CA ARG A 28 -3.16 3.74 -8.90
C ARG A 28 -3.17 4.16 -10.36
N GLU A 29 -2.05 4.65 -10.88
CA GLU A 29 -1.93 5.09 -12.27
C GLU A 29 -2.03 3.94 -13.27
N ARG A 30 -1.31 2.84 -13.03
CA ARG A 30 -1.20 1.73 -13.98
C ARG A 30 -2.37 0.75 -13.91
N HIS A 31 -2.89 0.51 -12.71
CA HIS A 31 -3.84 -0.57 -12.44
C HIS A 31 -5.15 -0.08 -11.80
N ARG A 32 -5.40 1.24 -11.78
CA ARG A 32 -6.60 1.84 -11.17
C ARG A 32 -6.78 1.40 -9.71
N ASP A 33 -5.66 1.37 -8.98
CA ASP A 33 -5.55 1.03 -7.56
C ASP A 33 -5.84 -0.45 -7.26
N ARG A 34 -5.74 -1.33 -8.28
CA ARG A 34 -5.94 -2.78 -8.17
C ARG A 34 -4.64 -3.56 -8.14
N TYR A 35 -4.65 -4.62 -7.34
CA TYR A 35 -3.61 -5.63 -7.23
C TYR A 35 -4.12 -6.92 -7.85
N HIS A 36 -3.33 -7.54 -8.72
CA HIS A 36 -3.57 -8.90 -9.20
C HIS A 36 -2.69 -9.82 -8.39
N LEU A 37 -3.31 -10.62 -7.52
CA LEU A 37 -2.62 -11.42 -6.52
C LEU A 37 -2.82 -12.90 -6.83
N GLY A 38 -1.71 -13.63 -6.91
CA GLY A 38 -1.72 -15.09 -6.90
C GLY A 38 -1.53 -15.59 -5.48
N PHE A 39 -2.38 -16.53 -5.07
CA PHE A 39 -2.38 -17.12 -3.74
C PHE A 39 -1.73 -18.52 -3.75
N CYS A 40 -1.36 -19.01 -2.57
CA CYS A 40 -0.57 -20.24 -2.44
C CYS A 40 -1.32 -21.52 -2.88
N ASP A 41 -2.64 -21.50 -2.90
CA ASP A 41 -3.51 -22.57 -3.41
C ASP A 41 -3.74 -22.48 -4.94
N GLY A 42 -3.14 -21.49 -5.60
CA GLY A 42 -3.23 -21.25 -7.03
C GLY A 42 -4.37 -20.33 -7.47
N HIS A 43 -5.21 -19.82 -6.55
CA HIS A 43 -6.25 -18.86 -6.94
C HIS A 43 -5.63 -17.48 -7.27
N VAL A 44 -6.33 -16.72 -8.11
CA VAL A 44 -5.94 -15.36 -8.51
C VAL A 44 -7.12 -14.43 -8.30
N ASP A 45 -6.89 -13.30 -7.62
CA ASP A 45 -7.93 -12.29 -7.38
C ASP A 45 -7.44 -10.88 -7.75
N SER A 46 -8.39 -10.00 -8.11
CA SER A 46 -8.16 -8.59 -8.47
C SER A 46 -8.82 -7.66 -7.45
N LEU A 47 -8.02 -7.14 -6.52
CA LEU A 47 -8.51 -6.39 -5.35
C LEU A 47 -8.01 -4.96 -5.34
N VAL A 48 -8.84 -4.05 -4.82
CA VAL A 48 -8.37 -2.70 -4.48
C VAL A 48 -7.63 -2.70 -3.15
N HIS A 49 -6.74 -1.73 -2.93
CA HIS A 49 -5.93 -1.60 -1.72
C HIS A 49 -6.73 -1.82 -0.42
N ASP A 50 -7.82 -1.09 -0.26
CA ASP A 50 -8.60 -1.12 0.97
C ASP A 50 -9.25 -2.50 1.22
N ARG A 51 -9.56 -3.27 0.16
CA ARG A 51 -10.09 -4.64 0.25
C ARG A 51 -9.03 -5.68 0.54
N LEU A 52 -7.79 -5.40 0.18
CA LEU A 52 -6.66 -6.28 0.46
C LEU A 52 -6.29 -6.26 1.95
N TYR A 53 -6.38 -5.08 2.56
CA TYR A 53 -5.97 -4.82 3.95
C TYR A 53 -7.14 -4.60 4.91
N GLU A 54 -8.38 -4.90 4.51
CA GLU A 54 -9.52 -4.77 5.41
C GLU A 54 -9.43 -5.78 6.57
N GLU A 55 -9.77 -5.33 7.78
CA GLU A 55 -9.90 -6.19 8.95
C GLU A 55 -11.29 -6.86 8.95
N SER A 56 -11.54 -7.73 7.98
CA SER A 56 -12.82 -8.44 7.82
C SER A 56 -12.63 -9.96 7.76
N ASP A 57 -13.66 -10.72 8.14
CA ASP A 57 -13.67 -12.17 7.96
C ASP A 57 -13.64 -12.57 6.48
N ALA A 58 -14.12 -11.71 5.58
CA ALA A 58 -14.02 -11.94 4.14
C ALA A 58 -12.56 -11.84 3.66
N ALA A 59 -11.80 -10.83 4.12
CA ALA A 59 -10.38 -10.74 3.82
C ALA A 59 -9.59 -11.91 4.39
N ARG A 60 -9.86 -12.31 5.64
CA ARG A 60 -9.22 -13.47 6.26
C ARG A 60 -9.49 -14.77 5.49
N ARG A 61 -10.73 -14.98 5.03
CA ARG A 61 -11.08 -16.15 4.20
C ARG A 61 -10.33 -16.17 2.88
N ARG A 62 -10.17 -15.01 2.23
CA ARG A 62 -9.40 -14.92 0.97
C ARG A 62 -7.95 -15.35 1.12
N TRP A 63 -7.32 -15.07 2.26
CA TRP A 63 -5.94 -15.49 2.53
C TRP A 63 -5.82 -16.98 2.94
N ASN A 64 -6.93 -17.65 3.23
CA ASN A 64 -6.95 -19.06 3.60
C ASN A 64 -7.09 -19.96 2.37
N ARG A 65 -6.50 -21.16 2.48
CA ARG A 65 -6.46 -22.21 1.45
C ARG A 65 -7.83 -22.66 0.91
N ASP A 66 -8.88 -22.45 1.67
CA ASP A 66 -10.24 -22.94 1.39
C ASP A 66 -11.16 -21.82 0.87
N ASN A 67 -10.62 -20.83 0.16
CA ASN A 67 -11.44 -19.86 -0.53
C ASN A 67 -12.14 -20.56 -1.71
N GLU A 68 -13.25 -21.22 -1.43
CA GLU A 68 -14.13 -21.80 -2.43
C GLU A 68 -14.75 -20.66 -3.27
N PRO A 69 -14.55 -20.65 -4.60
CA PRO A 69 -15.10 -19.62 -5.48
C PRO A 69 -16.63 -19.67 -5.60
#